data_AF-A0A800MND2-F1
#
_entry.id   AF-A0A800MND2-F1
#
_cell.length_a   1.000
_cell.length_b   1.000
_cell.length_c   1.000
_cell.angle_alpha   90.00
_cell.angle_beta   90.00
_cell.angle_gamma   90.00
#
_symmetry.space_group_name_H-M   'P 1'
#
loop_
_entity.id
_entity.type
_entity.pdbx_description
1 polymer ?
#
loop_
_entity_poly.entity_id
_entity_poly.type
_entity_poly.pdbx_seq_one_letter_code
_entity_poly.pdbx_strand_id
1 'polypeptide(L)' 'MKNIFKLLLIIIAITSVQSCMLTKVIAVPMRVTGAVVSIIPVVGDPMHDAIDVAADAID' A
#
# COMPACT_ATOMS: atom_id res chain seq x y z
N MET A 1 -0.94 37.15 -14.84
CA MET A 1 -1.67 35.99 -14.29
C MET A 1 -1.45 34.67 -15.03
N LYS A 2 -1.50 34.62 -16.37
CA LYS A 2 -1.33 33.38 -17.17
C LYS A 2 -0.02 32.60 -16.89
N ASN A 3 1.09 33.30 -16.62
CA ASN A 3 2.38 32.66 -16.31
C ASN A 3 2.46 32.11 -14.87
N ILE A 4 1.78 32.73 -13.91
CA ILE A 4 1.69 32.23 -12.52
C ILE A 4 0.95 30.89 -12.49
N PHE A 5 -0.14 30.76 -13.24
CA PHE A 5 -0.93 29.53 -13.30
C PHE A 5 -0.15 28.37 -13.91
N LYS A 6 0.64 28.66 -14.96
CA LYS A 6 1.53 27.69 -15.60
C LYS A 6 2.64 27.22 -14.65
N LEU A 7 3.19 28.14 -13.84
CA LEU A 7 4.21 27.83 -12.84
C LEU A 7 3.64 26.96 -11.70
N LEU A 8 2.41 27.25 -11.25
CA LEU A 8 1.71 26.45 -10.25
C LEU A 8 1.46 25.01 -10.73
N LEU A 9 1.04 24.83 -11.99
CA LEU A 9 0.86 23.51 -12.59
C LEU A 9 2.16 22.72 -12.68
N ILE A 10 3.28 23.37 -13.01
CA ILE A 10 4.59 22.71 -13.09
C ILE A 10 5.03 22.21 -11.71
N ILE A 11 4.83 23.01 -10.65
CA ILE A 11 5.16 22.61 -9.28
C ILE A 11 4.36 21.38 -8.85
N ILE A 12 3.05 21.35 -9.12
CA ILE A 12 2.17 20.21 -8.79
C ILE A 12 2.58 18.94 -9.55
N ALA A 13 3.00 19.08 -10.82
CA ALA A 13 3.47 17.96 -11.61
C ALA A 13 4.75 17.36 -11.02
N ILE A 14 5.70 18.19 -10.60
CA ILE A 14 6.98 17.75 -10.03
C ILE A 14 6.77 17.04 -8.68
N THR A 15 5.90 17.56 -7.81
CA THR A 15 5.62 16.96 -6.51
C THR A 15 4.90 15.61 -6.64
N SER A 16 3.98 15.49 -7.59
CA SER A 16 3.24 14.24 -7.85
C SER A 16 4.15 13.09 -8.30
N VAL A 17 5.19 13.38 -9.09
CA VAL A 17 6.17 12.36 -9.53
C VAL A 17 7.03 11.88 -8.36
N GLN A 18 7.43 12.77 -7.44
CA GLN A 18 8.14 12.37 -6.23
C GLN A 18 7.27 11.47 -5.32
N SER A 19 5.99 11.81 -5.15
CA SER A 19 5.07 11.01 -4.34
C SER A 19 4.86 9.60 -4.88
N CYS A 20 4.87 9.42 -6.21
CA CYS A 20 4.69 8.12 -6.86
C CYS A 20 5.81 7.11 -6.52
N MET A 21 7.06 7.58 -6.46
CA MET A 21 8.19 6.72 -6.09
C MET A 21 8.12 6.32 -4.62
N LEU A 22 7.72 7.24 -3.73
CA LEU A 22 7.51 6.93 -2.31
C LEU A 22 6.42 5.88 -2.11
N THR A 23 5.33 5.95 -2.86
CA THR A 23 4.27 4.93 -2.79
C THR A 23 4.76 3.58 -3.31
N LYS A 24 5.56 3.54 -4.37
CA LYS A 24 6.17 2.28 -4.83
C LYS A 24 7.11 1.68 -3.79
N VAL A 25 7.95 2.49 -3.16
CA VAL A 25 8.90 2.03 -2.13
C VAL A 25 8.19 1.45 -0.91
N ILE A 26 6.99 1.92 -0.57
CA ILE A 26 6.22 1.41 0.58
C ILE A 26 5.26 0.27 0.18
N ALA A 27 4.60 0.38 -0.97
CA ALA A 27 3.60 -0.61 -1.41
C ALA A 27 4.25 -1.93 -1.82
N VAL A 28 5.46 -1.91 -2.38
CA VAL A 28 6.19 -3.13 -2.76
C VAL A 28 6.56 -3.98 -1.54
N PRO A 29 7.23 -3.47 -0.49
CA PRO A 29 7.50 -4.26 0.69
C PRO A 29 6.21 -4.71 1.36
N MET A 30 5.13 -3.92 1.39
CA MET A 30 3.85 -4.37 1.95
C MET A 30 3.28 -5.61 1.24
N ARG A 31 3.45 -5.72 -0.10
CA ARG A 31 3.06 -6.91 -0.86
C ARG A 31 3.99 -8.10 -0.61
N VAL A 32 5.30 -7.83 -0.57
CA VAL A 32 6.30 -8.88 -0.35
C VAL A 32 6.22 -9.42 1.08
N THR A 33 6.04 -8.55 2.08
CA THR A 33 5.87 -8.96 3.48
C THR A 33 4.60 -9.77 3.65
N GLY A 34 3.47 -9.38 3.04
CA GLY A 34 2.25 -10.18 3.07
C GLY A 34 2.46 -11.60 2.50
N ALA A 35 3.16 -11.72 1.37
CA ALA A 35 3.50 -13.01 0.78
C ALA A 35 4.43 -13.85 1.66
N VAL A 36 5.45 -13.22 2.26
CA VAL A 36 6.40 -13.90 3.15
C VAL A 36 5.72 -14.36 4.45
N VAL A 37 4.89 -13.51 5.05
CA VAL A 37 4.14 -13.81 6.28
C VAL A 37 3.18 -14.98 6.06
N SER A 38 2.56 -15.08 4.88
CA SER A 38 1.68 -16.21 4.53
C SER A 38 2.39 -17.57 4.46
N ILE A 39 3.71 -17.61 4.26
CA ILE A 39 4.48 -18.86 4.15
C ILE A 39 5.00 -19.32 5.53
N ILE A 40 5.06 -18.41 6.50
CA ILE A 40 5.63 -18.71 7.82
C ILE A 40 4.52 -19.27 8.72
N PRO A 41 4.58 -20.54 9.15
CA PRO A 41 3.50 -21.17 9.93
C PRO A 41 3.22 -20.46 11.25
N VAL A 42 4.25 -19.85 11.87
CA VAL A 42 4.13 -19.09 13.14
C VAL A 42 3.17 -17.89 13.04
N VAL A 43 2.98 -17.33 11.84
CA VAL A 43 2.12 -16.15 11.63
C VAL A 43 0.97 -16.46 10.67
N GLY A 44 1.15 -17.40 9.75
CA GLY A 44 0.12 -17.84 8.80
C GLY A 44 -1.04 -18.57 9.47
N ASP A 45 -0.75 -19.55 10.33
CA ASP A 45 -1.77 -20.34 11.02
C ASP A 45 -2.71 -19.47 11.90
N PRO A 46 -2.22 -18.59 12.80
CA PRO A 46 -3.10 -17.74 13.59
C PRO A 46 -3.87 -16.69 12.76
N MET A 47 -3.34 -16.30 11.59
CA MET A 47 -4.07 -15.43 10.65
C MET A 47 -5.18 -16.17 9.92
N HIS A 48 -4.95 -17.43 9.55
CA HIS A 48 -5.97 -18.28 8.93
C HIS A 48 -7.09 -18.62 9.91
N ASP A 49 -6.75 -19.01 11.15
CA ASP A 49 -7.71 -19.28 12.21
C ASP A 49 -8.57 -18.04 12.53
N ALA A 50 -7.98 -16.85 12.52
CA ALA A 50 -8.72 -15.60 12.71
C ALA A 50 -9.70 -15.29 11.57
N ILE A 51 -9.35 -15.67 10.33
CA ILE A 51 -10.23 -15.53 9.16
C ILE A 51 -11.40 -16.50 9.26
N ASP A 52 -11.15 -17.75 9.65
CA ASP A 52 -12.19 -18.77 9.79
C ASP A 52 -13.20 -18.41 10.89
N VAL A 53 -12.73 -17.94 12.05
CA VAL A 53 -13.62 -17.45 13.12
C VAL A 53 -14.47 -16.25 12.68
N ALA A 54 -13.88 -15.35 11.89
CA ALA A 54 -14.62 -14.22 11.33
C ALA A 54 -15.65 -14.67 10.28
N ALA A 55 -15.34 -15.69 9.48
CA ALA A 55 -16.26 -16.26 8.50
C ALA A 55 -17.43 -16.98 9.19
N ASP A 56 -17.16 -17.80 10.20
CA ASP A 56 -18.18 -18.48 11.02
C ASP A 56 -19.08 -17.49 11.78
N ALA A 57 -18.60 -16.29 12.09
CA ALA A 57 -19.38 -15.25 12.75
C ALA A 57 -20.35 -14.51 11.82
N ILE A 58 -20.18 -14.65 10.50
CA ILE A 58 -20.96 -13.94 9.47
C ILE A 58 -21.90 -14.90 8.71
N ASP A 59 -21.61 -16.21 8.68
CA ASP A 59 -22.54 -17.26 8.23
C ASP A 59 -23.81 -17.32 9.13
#